data_AF-A0A7X6R4X4-F1
#
_entry.id   AF-A0A7X6R4X4-F1
#
_cell.length_a   1.000
_cell.length_b   1.000
_cell.length_c   1.000
_cell.angle_alpha   90.00
_cell.angle_beta   90.00
_cell.angle_gamma   90.00
#
_symmetry.space_group_name_H-M   'P 1'
#
loop_
_entity.id
_entity.type
_entity.pdbx_description
1 polymer ?
#
loop_
_entity_poly.entity_id
_entity_poly.type
_entity_poly.pdbx_seq_one_letter_code
_entity_poly.pdbx_strand_id
1 'polypeptide(L)'
;MNLRLLGSGSDHGACPAVYASDTGVLVVQGDATDRTGTVLVPHQLLDWLEPGMRLRVEASGTCGSVLVAGEPVTDPELLAQLTLECHETAVVVR
;
A
#
# COMPACT_ATOMS: atom_id res chain seq x y z
N MET A 1 -9.82 9.87 -9.04
CA MET A 1 -8.70 10.21 -8.11
C MET A 1 -7.40 9.93 -8.85
N ASN A 2 -6.36 10.77 -8.74
CA ASN A 2 -5.07 10.52 -9.38
C ASN A 2 -4.03 10.10 -8.35
N LEU A 3 -3.31 9.00 -8.61
CA LEU A 3 -2.26 8.49 -7.73
C LEU A 3 -0.87 8.98 -8.14
N ARG A 4 -0.15 9.53 -7.17
CA ARG A 4 1.28 9.82 -7.26
C ARG A 4 2.07 8.76 -6.50
N LEU A 5 2.98 8.08 -7.18
CA LEU A 5 3.91 7.13 -6.55
C LEU A 5 4.85 7.90 -5.61
N LEU A 6 4.87 7.49 -4.34
CA LEU A 6 5.83 7.98 -3.34
C LEU A 6 7.09 7.10 -3.33
N GLY A 7 6.92 5.79 -3.47
CA GLY A 7 8.02 4.84 -3.57
C GLY A 7 7.56 3.42 -3.83
N SER A 8 8.48 2.62 -4.35
CA SER A 8 8.28 1.21 -4.70
C SER A 8 9.54 0.41 -4.40
N GLY A 9 9.37 -0.84 -3.97
CA GLY A 9 10.46 -1.79 -3.74
C GLY A 9 10.99 -2.45 -5.02
N SER A 10 10.37 -2.16 -6.17
CA SER A 10 10.86 -2.62 -7.48
C SER A 10 11.10 -1.46 -8.44
N ASP A 11 12.12 -1.61 -9.30
CA ASP A 11 12.53 -0.65 -10.33
C ASP A 11 11.41 -0.29 -11.33
N HIS A 12 10.34 -1.10 -11.38
CA HIS A 12 9.20 -0.94 -12.27
C HIS A 12 7.90 -0.53 -11.56
N GLY A 13 7.94 -0.16 -10.27
CA GLY A 13 6.74 0.34 -9.58
C GLY A 13 5.70 -0.74 -9.26
N ALA A 14 6.11 -2.01 -9.24
CA ALA A 14 5.18 -3.14 -9.22
C ALA A 14 4.74 -3.54 -7.81
N CYS A 15 5.61 -3.62 -6.80
CA CYS A 15 5.29 -4.02 -5.40
C CYS A 15 6.58 -4.13 -4.57
N PRO A 16 6.53 -3.91 -3.24
CA PRO A 16 5.51 -3.16 -2.50
C PRO A 16 5.53 -1.68 -2.93
N ALA A 17 4.40 -0.98 -2.89
CA ALA A 17 4.33 0.42 -3.32
C ALA A 17 3.41 1.26 -2.42
N VAL A 18 3.74 2.54 -2.29
CA VAL A 18 2.91 3.53 -1.60
C VAL A 18 2.64 4.73 -2.49
N TYR A 19 1.37 5.12 -2.54
CA TYR A 19 0.88 6.21 -3.37
C TYR A 19 0.16 7.24 -2.50
N ALA A 20 0.29 8.51 -2.88
CA ALA A 20 -0.54 9.59 -2.37
C ALA A 20 -1.55 10.00 -3.43
N SER A 21 -2.78 10.25 -3.02
CA SER A 21 -3.77 10.89 -3.89
C SER A 21 -3.70 12.42 -3.82
N ASP A 22 -4.26 13.04 -4.84
CA ASP A 22 -4.61 14.46 -4.88
C ASP A 22 -5.58 14.90 -3.76
N THR A 23 -6.27 13.96 -3.11
CA THR A 23 -7.18 14.20 -1.98
C THR A 23 -6.55 13.95 -0.60
N GLY A 24 -5.24 13.67 -0.53
CA GLY A 24 -4.52 13.46 0.73
C GLY A 24 -4.72 12.08 1.36
N VAL A 25 -5.23 11.11 0.60
CA VAL A 25 -5.44 9.73 1.02
C VAL A 25 -4.26 8.89 0.54
N LEU A 26 -3.86 7.89 1.35
CA LEU A 26 -2.78 6.98 0.98
C LEU A 26 -3.34 5.67 0.43
N VAL A 27 -2.67 5.13 -0.58
CA VAL A 27 -2.90 3.78 -1.08
C VAL A 27 -1.63 2.98 -0.89
N VAL A 28 -1.75 1.83 -0.24
CA VAL A 28 -0.63 0.92 0.02
C VAL A 28 -0.89 -0.39 -0.68
N GLN A 29 0.03 -0.77 -1.55
CA GLN A 29 0.03 -2.04 -2.28
C GLN A 29 1.05 -3.00 -1.66
N GLY A 30 0.63 -4.25 -1.47
CA GLY A 30 1.48 -5.31 -0.93
C GLY A 30 0.83 -6.68 -1.09
N ASP A 31 1.42 -7.68 -0.43
CA ASP A 31 0.92 -9.04 -0.48
C ASP A 31 -0.44 -9.15 0.21
N ALA A 32 -1.36 -9.87 -0.43
CA ALA A 32 -2.64 -10.22 0.17
C ALA A 32 -2.42 -11.11 1.41
N THR A 33 -3.25 -10.87 2.42
CA THR A 33 -3.24 -11.63 3.67
C THR A 33 -4.55 -12.39 3.84
N ASP A 34 -4.63 -13.26 4.84
CA ASP A 34 -5.87 -13.94 5.23
C ASP A 34 -6.92 -12.99 5.83
N ARG A 35 -6.50 -11.79 6.23
CA ARG A 35 -7.35 -10.74 6.78
C ARG A 35 -7.63 -9.65 5.76
N THR A 36 -8.86 -9.60 5.29
CA THR A 36 -9.36 -8.52 4.42
C THR A 36 -9.09 -7.15 5.05
N GLY A 37 -8.60 -6.22 4.23
CA GLY A 37 -8.24 -4.87 4.68
C GLY A 37 -6.84 -4.77 5.29
N THR A 38 -6.02 -5.82 5.18
CA THR A 38 -4.59 -5.74 5.50
C THR A 38 -3.69 -6.26 4.39
N VAL A 39 -2.60 -5.55 4.15
CA VAL A 39 -1.51 -5.95 3.25
C VAL A 39 -0.24 -6.17 4.04
N LEU A 40 0.57 -7.15 3.63
CA LEU A 40 1.91 -7.35 4.16
C LEU A 40 2.91 -6.58 3.29
N VAL A 41 3.74 -5.75 3.92
CA VAL A 41 4.76 -4.94 3.22
C VAL A 41 6.07 -4.92 4.03
N PRO A 42 7.23 -4.78 3.39
CA PRO A 42 8.49 -4.47 4.06
C PRO A 42 8.39 -3.16 4.85
N HIS A 43 9.03 -3.10 6.02
CA HIS A 43 9.05 -1.88 6.85
C HIS A 43 9.69 -0.68 6.15
N GLN A 44 10.57 -0.89 5.16
CA GLN A 44 11.20 0.18 4.37
C GLN A 44 10.19 1.01 3.57
N LEU A 45 8.98 0.49 3.32
CA LEU A 45 7.92 1.27 2.68
C LEU A 45 7.57 2.53 3.49
N LEU A 46 7.77 2.51 4.81
CA LEU A 46 7.54 3.64 5.70
C LEU A 46 8.52 4.80 5.43
N ASP A 47 9.68 4.54 4.83
CA ASP A 47 10.71 5.54 4.54
C ASP A 47 10.29 6.49 3.41
N TRP A 48 9.28 6.11 2.61
CA TRP A 48 8.78 6.91 1.48
C TRP A 48 7.61 7.84 1.86
N LEU A 49 7.18 7.81 3.13
CA LEU A 49 6.14 8.71 3.60
C LEU A 49 6.66 10.14 3.72
N GLU A 50 5.86 11.10 3.26
CA GLU A 50 6.13 12.51 3.47
C GLU A 50 5.67 12.94 4.89
N PRO A 51 6.27 14.00 5.47
CA PRO A 51 5.87 14.49 6.79
C PRO A 51 4.37 14.76 6.91
N GLY A 52 3.74 14.22 7.96
CA GLY A 52 2.31 14.39 8.23
C GLY A 52 1.42 13.26 7.71
N MET A 53 1.93 12.41 6.84
CA MET A 53 1.26 11.18 6.41
C MET A 53 1.20 10.14 7.55
N ARG A 54 0.14 9.34 7.58
CA ARG A 54 -0.10 8.36 8.65
C ARG A 54 -0.55 7.03 8.08
N LEU A 55 0.06 5.95 8.57
CA LEU A 55 -0.35 4.57 8.29
C LEU A 55 -0.78 3.87 9.58
N ARG A 56 -1.72 2.94 9.48
CA ARG A 56 -2.09 2.03 10.57
C ARG A 56 -1.23 0.77 10.42
N VAL A 57 -0.20 0.65 11.25
CA VAL A 57 0.81 -0.41 11.15
C VAL A 57 0.66 -1.39 12.31
N GLU A 58 0.65 -2.67 11.99
CA GLU A 58 0.69 -3.77 12.95
C GLU A 58 1.96 -4.62 12.75
N ALA A 59 2.44 -5.23 13.82
CA ALA A 59 3.55 -6.18 13.72
C ALA A 59 3.12 -7.42 12.92
N SER A 60 4.02 -7.94 12.10
CA SER A 60 3.80 -9.21 11.39
C SER A 60 4.64 -10.33 12.01
N GLY A 61 4.33 -11.58 11.65
CA GLY A 61 5.17 -12.74 11.99
C GLY A 61 6.42 -12.87 11.11
N THR A 62 6.54 -12.04 10.07
CA THR A 62 7.62 -12.09 9.08
C THR A 62 8.65 -11.02 9.38
N CYS A 63 9.89 -11.43 9.63
CA CYS A 63 10.99 -10.51 9.92
C CYS A 63 11.18 -9.52 8.76
N GLY A 64 11.31 -8.23 9.09
CA GLY A 64 11.47 -7.16 8.11
C GLY A 64 10.16 -6.68 7.45
N SER A 65 9.02 -7.31 7.76
CA SER A 65 7.71 -6.94 7.22
C SER A 65 6.74 -6.51 8.33
N VAL A 66 5.80 -5.65 7.95
CA VAL A 66 4.72 -5.14 8.77
C VAL A 66 3.39 -5.30 8.04
N LEU A 67 2.31 -5.33 8.80
CA LEU A 67 0.96 -5.31 8.24
C LEU A 67 0.47 -3.86 8.20
N VAL A 68 -0.05 -3.43 7.07
CA VAL A 68 -0.72 -2.13 6.95
C VAL A 68 -2.22 -2.36 6.83
N ALA A 69 -2.97 -1.71 7.71
CA ALA A 69 -4.43 -1.82 7.77
C ALA A 69 -5.12 -0.62 7.13
N GLY A 70 -6.15 -0.89 6.35
CA GLY A 70 -6.96 0.12 5.67
C GLY A 70 -8.26 -0.47 5.11
N GLU A 71 -8.91 0.28 4.25
CA GLU A 71 -10.08 -0.17 3.51
C GLU A 71 -9.62 -0.84 2.21
N PRO A 72 -10.10 -2.06 1.87
CA PRO A 72 -9.76 -2.69 0.59
C PRO A 72 -10.09 -1.77 -0.60
N VAL A 73 -9.16 -1.67 -1.55
CA VAL A 73 -9.42 -0.99 -2.81
C VAL A 73 -10.36 -1.85 -3.66
N THR A 74 -11.62 -1.40 -3.82
CA THR A 74 -12.61 -2.05 -4.69
C THR A 74 -13.05 -1.18 -5.86
N ASP A 75 -12.64 0.10 -5.87
CA ASP A 75 -12.97 1.05 -6.94
C ASP A 75 -12.23 0.67 -8.23
N PRO A 76 -12.94 0.35 -9.33
CA PRO A 76 -12.32 0.00 -10.61
C PRO A 76 -11.39 1.08 -11.17
N GLU A 77 -11.69 2.37 -10.96
CA GLU A 77 -10.84 3.46 -11.45
C GLU A 77 -9.51 3.54 -10.70
N LEU A 78 -9.52 3.16 -9.42
CA LEU A 78 -8.32 3.12 -8.59
C LEU A 78 -7.51 1.85 -8.90
N LEU A 79 -8.17 0.70 -9.04
CA LEU A 79 -7.53 -0.55 -9.43
C LEU A 79 -6.83 -0.44 -10.79
N ALA A 80 -7.43 0.27 -11.76
CA ALA A 80 -6.84 0.48 -13.08
C ALA A 80 -5.54 1.31 -13.07
N GLN A 81 -5.25 2.03 -11.98
CA GLN A 81 -4.00 2.78 -11.80
C GLN A 81 -2.89 1.96 -11.10
N LEU A 82 -3.23 0.79 -10.56
CA LEU A 82 -2.30 -0.10 -9.89
C LEU A 82 -1.87 -1.24 -10.82
N THR A 83 -0.65 -1.73 -10.64
CA THR A 83 -0.18 -2.96 -11.31
C THR A 83 -0.15 -4.06 -10.26
N LEU A 84 -1.21 -4.86 -10.19
CA LEU A 84 -1.38 -5.91 -9.17
C LEU A 84 -1.12 -7.28 -9.76
N GLU A 85 -0.23 -8.04 -9.13
CA GLU A 85 -0.12 -9.49 -9.34
C GLU A 85 -1.26 -10.25 -8.63
N CYS A 86 -1.47 -11.51 -9.00
CA CYS A 86 -2.60 -12.30 -8.48
C CYS A 86 -2.60 -12.53 -6.96
N HIS A 87 -1.44 -12.39 -6.32
CA HIS A 87 -1.24 -12.54 -4.88
C HIS A 87 -1.18 -11.19 -4.15
N GLU A 88 -1.34 -10.09 -4.88
CA GLU A 88 -1.26 -8.74 -4.34
C GLU A 88 -2.63 -8.12 -4.17
N THR A 89 -2.71 -7.16 -3.25
CA THR A 89 -3.88 -6.30 -3.08
C THR A 89 -3.45 -4.93 -2.60
N ALA A 90 -4.41 -4.02 -2.48
CA ALA A 90 -4.16 -2.67 -2.01
C ALA A 90 -5.21 -2.22 -1.00
N VAL A 91 -4.78 -1.38 -0.07
CA VAL A 91 -5.64 -0.75 0.93
C VAL A 91 -5.53 0.76 0.89
N VAL A 92 -6.66 1.41 1.15
CA VAL A 92 -6.80 2.85 1.32
C VAL A 92 -6.68 3.18 2.80
N VAL A 93 -5.78 4.10 3.15
CA VAL A 93 -5.59 4.57 4.52
C VAL A 93 -5.99 6.04 4.62
N ARG A 94 -6.91 6.32 5.55
CA ARG A 94 -7.46 7.64 5.90
C ARG A 94 -7.22 7.95 7.37
#